data_AF-A0AAN1GWL7-F1
#
_entry.id   AF-A0AAN1GWL7-F1
#
_cell.length_a   1.000
_cell.length_b   1.000
_cell.length_c   1.000
_cell.angle_alpha   90.00
_cell.angle_beta   90.00
_cell.angle_gamma   90.00
#
_symmetry.space_group_name_H-M   'P 1'
#
loop_
_entity.id
_entity.type
_entity.pdbx_description
1 polymer ?
#
loop_
_entity_poly.entity_id
_entity_poly.type
_entity_poly.pdbx_seq_one_letter_code
_entity_poly.pdbx_strand_id
1 'polypeptide(L)'
;MNGKLTASVCFVAWTLVGIAPPAAAEEPRSWNCEKQAVFDPSVQNHIREISAKPSMRNIIIEHMKRWDAAEMRSQCEAFADGQPNEISCLNGRRNWDEIEASIPSGLTQVSALNQREHLLKIQAEGNGLSEAIEFCRSSGATPVGDFSLQILKD
;
A
#
# COMPACT_ATOMS: atom_id res chain seq x y z
N MET A 1 57.48 -60.22 8.35
CA MET A 1 56.68 -61.26 7.67
C MET A 1 55.21 -60.85 7.72
N ASN A 2 54.57 -60.76 6.55
CA ASN A 2 53.13 -60.92 6.24
C ASN A 2 52.11 -60.07 7.02
N GLY A 3 51.18 -59.31 6.43
CA GLY A 3 50.73 -59.22 5.04
C GLY A 3 49.71 -58.08 4.88
N LYS A 4 49.51 -57.68 3.62
CA LYS A 4 48.50 -56.71 3.17
C LYS A 4 47.10 -57.32 3.27
N LEU A 5 46.08 -56.52 3.58
CA LEU A 5 44.74 -56.67 2.97
C LEU A 5 43.94 -55.37 3.02
N THR A 6 43.23 -55.20 1.91
CA THR A 6 42.65 -54.01 1.31
C THR A 6 41.16 -53.84 1.62
N ALA A 7 40.71 -52.59 1.49
CA ALA A 7 39.38 -52.15 1.01
C ALA A 7 38.13 -52.53 1.82
N SER A 8 37.36 -51.52 2.22
CA SER A 8 36.17 -51.15 1.43
C SER A 8 35.58 -49.85 1.93
N VAL A 9 35.46 -48.91 1.00
CA VAL A 9 34.81 -47.61 1.15
C VAL A 9 33.31 -47.84 0.97
N CYS A 10 32.49 -47.54 1.99
CA CYS A 10 31.06 -47.35 1.83
C CYS A 10 30.75 -45.85 1.93
N PHE A 11 30.78 -45.16 0.78
CA PHE A 11 30.11 -43.87 0.65
C PHE A 11 28.60 -44.13 0.65
N VAL A 12 27.93 -43.80 1.74
CA VAL A 12 26.46 -43.71 1.75
C VAL A 12 26.10 -42.39 1.09
N ALA A 13 25.76 -42.43 -0.19
CA ALA A 13 25.23 -41.28 -0.91
C ALA A 13 23.82 -40.98 -0.38
N TRP A 14 23.71 -39.99 0.51
CA TRP A 14 22.43 -39.35 0.82
C TRP A 14 22.05 -38.44 -0.34
N THR A 15 21.08 -38.88 -1.14
CA THR A 15 20.37 -38.01 -2.08
C THR A 15 19.59 -36.98 -1.27
N LEU A 16 20.11 -35.75 -1.19
CA LEU A 16 19.33 -34.59 -0.81
C LEU A 16 18.24 -34.39 -1.86
N VAL A 17 17.03 -34.87 -1.57
CA VAL A 17 15.82 -34.44 -2.28
C VAL A 17 15.66 -32.97 -1.93
N GLY A 18 16.09 -32.09 -2.85
CA GLY A 18 15.79 -30.68 -2.79
C GLY A 18 14.27 -30.53 -2.89
N ILE A 19 13.62 -30.34 -1.75
CA ILE A 19 12.25 -29.85 -1.69
C ILE A 19 12.33 -28.40 -2.19
N ALA A 20 12.15 -28.21 -3.50
CA ALA A 20 11.88 -26.88 -4.01
C ALA A 20 10.62 -26.39 -3.28
N PRO A 21 10.65 -25.23 -2.62
CA PRO A 21 9.40 -24.66 -2.11
C PRO A 21 8.43 -24.56 -3.27
N PRO A 22 7.13 -24.84 -3.07
CA PRO A 22 6.15 -24.59 -4.11
C PRO A 22 6.34 -23.15 -4.54
N ALA A 23 6.49 -22.91 -5.85
CA ALA A 23 6.47 -21.58 -6.41
C ALA A 23 5.20 -20.92 -5.88
N ALA A 24 5.34 -20.01 -4.93
CA ALA A 24 4.24 -19.17 -4.51
C ALA A 24 3.78 -18.50 -5.80
N ALA A 25 2.55 -18.78 -6.23
CA ALA A 25 1.94 -17.98 -7.27
C ALA A 25 2.04 -16.55 -6.76
N GLU A 26 2.84 -15.71 -7.43
CA GLU A 26 2.91 -14.29 -7.09
C GLU A 26 1.48 -13.78 -7.13
N GLU A 27 0.93 -13.40 -5.98
CA GLU A 27 -0.37 -12.73 -5.99
C GLU A 27 -0.24 -11.49 -6.89
N PRO A 28 -1.26 -11.21 -7.72
CA PRO A 28 -1.19 -10.09 -8.64
C PRO A 28 -0.94 -8.80 -7.86
N ARG A 29 0.25 -8.21 -8.06
CA ARG A 29 0.68 -6.95 -7.45
C ARG A 29 -0.08 -5.79 -8.06
N SER A 30 -1.24 -5.50 -7.48
CA SER A 30 -2.23 -4.59 -8.03
C SER A 30 -2.76 -3.65 -6.96
N TRP A 31 -2.89 -2.37 -7.29
CA TRP A 31 -3.59 -1.41 -6.42
C TRP A 31 -5.09 -1.38 -6.68
N ASN A 32 -5.61 -2.26 -7.54
CA ASN A 32 -7.01 -2.26 -7.91
C ASN A 32 -7.91 -2.72 -6.76
N CYS A 33 -8.89 -1.88 -6.43
CA CYS A 33 -10.00 -2.23 -5.56
C CYS A 33 -11.26 -2.54 -6.39
N GLU A 34 -12.10 -3.47 -5.92
CA GLU A 34 -13.43 -3.74 -6.52
C GLU A 34 -14.28 -2.46 -6.60
N LYS A 35 -14.12 -1.58 -5.61
CA LYS A 35 -14.81 -0.29 -5.50
C LYS A 35 -13.81 0.79 -5.09
N GLN A 36 -14.01 2.00 -5.58
CA GLN A 36 -13.25 3.15 -5.09
C GLN A 36 -13.47 3.32 -3.59
N ALA A 37 -12.42 3.68 -2.85
CA ALA A 37 -12.44 3.76 -1.40
C ALA A 37 -13.57 4.63 -0.84
N VAL A 38 -13.87 5.77 -1.47
CA VAL A 38 -14.92 6.70 -1.03
C VAL A 38 -16.35 6.11 -1.08
N PHE A 39 -16.54 5.01 -1.81
CA PHE A 39 -17.81 4.27 -1.87
C PHE A 39 -17.84 3.05 -0.95
N ASP A 40 -16.73 2.71 -0.31
CA ASP A 40 -16.68 1.63 0.66
C ASP A 40 -17.40 2.04 1.98
N PRO A 41 -18.35 1.24 2.50
CA PRO A 41 -19.09 1.58 3.71
C PRO A 41 -18.19 1.77 4.95
N SER A 42 -17.09 1.01 5.06
CA SER A 42 -16.16 1.13 6.20
C SER A 42 -15.44 2.48 6.15
N VAL A 43 -14.99 2.90 4.97
CA VAL A 43 -14.35 4.20 4.74
C VAL A 43 -15.33 5.33 5.07
N GLN A 44 -16.58 5.21 4.62
CA GLN A 44 -17.60 6.22 4.93
C GLN A 44 -17.94 6.29 6.43
N ASN A 45 -17.88 5.16 7.14
CA ASN A 45 -18.10 5.13 8.60
C ASN A 45 -16.97 5.87 9.32
N HIS A 46 -15.71 5.56 9.02
CA HIS A 46 -14.58 6.23 9.66
C HIS A 46 -14.52 7.74 9.38
N ILE A 47 -14.83 8.16 8.15
CA ILE A 47 -14.95 9.60 7.84
C ILE A 47 -16.00 10.27 8.75
N ARG A 48 -17.11 9.60 9.04
CA ARG A 48 -18.17 10.12 9.93
C ARG A 48 -17.77 10.10 11.40
N GLU A 49 -16.96 9.13 11.83
CA GLU A 49 -16.42 9.05 13.19
C GLU A 49 -15.46 10.21 13.47
N ILE A 50 -14.57 10.52 12.53
CA ILE A 50 -13.68 11.69 12.62
C ILE A 50 -14.50 12.99 12.64
N SER A 51 -15.51 13.12 11.77
CA SER A 51 -16.40 14.27 11.80
C SER A 51 -17.76 14.03 11.16
N ALA A 52 -18.82 14.34 11.91
CA ALA A 52 -20.19 14.37 11.38
C ALA A 52 -20.44 15.56 10.43
N LYS A 53 -19.55 16.57 10.39
CA LYS A 53 -19.75 17.80 9.59
C LYS A 53 -19.55 17.52 8.09
N PRO A 54 -20.54 17.82 7.22
CA PRO A 54 -20.40 17.58 5.77
C PRO A 54 -19.21 18.29 5.13
N SER A 55 -18.88 19.50 5.58
CA SER A 55 -17.74 20.29 5.09
C SER A 55 -16.38 19.66 5.39
N MET A 56 -16.27 18.87 6.46
CA MET A 56 -15.04 18.18 6.83
C MET A 56 -14.78 16.93 6.01
N ARG A 57 -15.83 16.31 5.44
CA ARG A 57 -15.70 15.03 4.72
C ARG A 57 -14.66 15.08 3.59
N ASN A 58 -14.71 16.14 2.78
CA ASN A 58 -13.76 16.29 1.67
C ASN A 58 -12.33 16.53 2.16
N ILE A 59 -12.16 17.24 3.28
CA ILE A 59 -10.85 17.44 3.89
C ILE A 59 -10.29 16.09 4.35
N ILE A 60 -11.09 15.31 5.09
CA ILE A 60 -10.70 13.97 5.56
C ILE A 60 -10.33 13.07 4.36
N ILE A 61 -11.10 13.13 3.26
CA ILE A 61 -10.79 12.38 2.04
C ILE A 61 -9.45 12.81 1.43
N GLU A 62 -9.11 14.10 1.38
CA GLU A 62 -7.81 14.53 0.85
C GLU A 62 -6.64 14.09 1.75
N HIS A 63 -6.82 14.09 3.07
CA HIS A 63 -5.83 13.52 4.00
C HIS A 63 -5.69 12.01 3.83
N MET A 64 -6.81 11.28 3.69
CA MET A 64 -6.81 9.85 3.37
C MET A 64 -6.06 9.56 2.06
N LYS A 65 -6.30 10.34 1.00
CA LYS A 65 -5.61 10.15 -0.28
C LYS A 65 -4.10 10.37 -0.18
N ARG A 66 -3.67 11.33 0.64
CA ARG A 66 -2.24 11.57 0.91
C ARG A 66 -1.60 10.40 1.65
N TRP A 67 -2.31 9.87 2.63
CA TRP A 67 -1.88 8.66 3.33
C TRP A 67 -1.81 7.46 2.38
N ASP A 68 -2.85 7.24 1.56
CA ASP A 68 -2.88 6.16 0.55
C ASP A 68 -1.70 6.26 -0.43
N ALA A 69 -1.35 7.46 -0.87
CA ALA A 69 -0.22 7.69 -1.76
C ALA A 69 1.12 7.40 -1.08
N ALA A 70 1.28 7.81 0.19
CA ALA A 70 2.48 7.53 0.98
C ALA A 70 2.64 6.03 1.25
N GLU A 71 1.55 5.34 1.59
CA GLU A 71 1.54 3.89 1.80
C GLU A 71 1.87 3.14 0.51
N MET A 72 1.25 3.51 -0.62
CA MET A 72 1.59 2.97 -1.93
C MET A 72 3.07 3.13 -2.24
N ARG A 73 3.61 4.35 -2.04
CA ARG A 73 5.01 4.66 -2.28
C ARG A 73 5.91 3.75 -1.44
N SER A 74 5.63 3.65 -0.13
CA SER A 74 6.37 2.82 0.83
C SER A 74 6.40 1.35 0.43
N GLN A 75 5.26 0.77 0.04
CA GLN A 75 5.17 -0.63 -0.38
C GLN A 75 5.97 -0.90 -1.68
N CYS A 76 5.96 0.06 -2.62
CA CYS A 76 6.76 -0.03 -3.82
C CYS A 76 8.27 0.16 -3.55
N GLU A 77 8.67 0.94 -2.55
CA GLU A 77 10.07 1.01 -2.08
C GLU A 77 10.51 -0.31 -1.49
N ALA A 78 9.70 -0.87 -0.59
CA ALA A 78 9.96 -2.18 -0.01
C ALA A 78 10.14 -3.25 -1.10
N PHE A 79 9.30 -3.24 -2.14
CA PHE A 79 9.50 -4.10 -3.31
C PHE A 79 10.84 -3.86 -4.01
N ALA A 80 11.18 -2.60 -4.32
CA ALA A 80 12.42 -2.24 -5.01
C ALA A 80 13.68 -2.65 -4.21
N ASP A 81 13.58 -2.62 -2.88
CA ASP A 81 14.65 -2.99 -1.95
C ASP A 81 14.68 -4.50 -1.62
N GLY A 82 13.81 -5.30 -2.25
CA GLY A 82 13.70 -6.74 -2.00
C GLY A 82 13.17 -7.09 -0.61
N GLN A 83 12.49 -6.16 0.05
CA GLN A 83 11.84 -6.35 1.35
C GLN A 83 10.42 -6.90 1.20
N PRO A 84 9.88 -7.52 2.27
CA PRO A 84 8.46 -7.84 2.33
C PRO A 84 7.59 -6.62 2.04
N ASN A 85 6.62 -6.78 1.17
CA ASN A 85 5.69 -5.74 0.74
C ASN A 85 4.30 -6.35 0.52
N GLU A 86 3.28 -5.51 0.55
CA GLU A 86 1.88 -5.88 0.39
C GLU A 86 1.20 -4.91 -0.58
N ILE A 87 1.60 -5.02 -1.85
CA ILE A 87 1.07 -4.26 -2.99
C ILE A 87 -0.31 -4.82 -3.34
N SER A 88 -1.32 -4.31 -2.66
CA SER A 88 -2.73 -4.72 -2.80
C SER A 88 -3.67 -3.56 -2.45
N CYS A 89 -4.95 -3.69 -2.80
CA CYS A 89 -5.99 -2.71 -2.41
C CYS A 89 -5.94 -2.36 -0.90
N LEU A 90 -6.07 -1.07 -0.58
CA LEU A 90 -5.98 -0.56 0.81
C LEU A 90 -7.31 -0.60 1.59
N ASN A 91 -8.38 -1.17 1.02
CA ASN A 91 -9.67 -1.26 1.73
C ASN A 91 -9.51 -2.13 2.99
N GLY A 92 -9.93 -1.60 4.14
CA GLY A 92 -9.75 -2.26 5.44
C GLY A 92 -8.33 -2.20 6.03
N ARG A 93 -7.35 -1.59 5.33
CA ARG A 93 -5.93 -1.55 5.74
C ARG A 93 -5.43 -0.15 6.15
N ARG A 94 -6.26 0.88 5.98
CA ARG A 94 -5.89 2.26 6.29
C ARG A 94 -5.67 2.47 7.78
N ASN A 95 -4.59 3.15 8.13
CA ASN A 95 -4.37 3.60 9.50
C ASN A 95 -5.17 4.89 9.75
N TRP A 96 -6.37 4.75 10.28
CA TRP A 96 -7.27 5.88 10.53
C TRP A 96 -6.75 6.84 11.61
N ASP A 97 -5.99 6.33 12.59
CA ASP A 97 -5.40 7.17 13.64
C ASP A 97 -4.36 8.13 13.05
N GLU A 98 -3.53 7.65 12.12
CA GLU A 98 -2.56 8.51 11.40
C GLU A 98 -3.26 9.50 10.47
N ILE A 99 -4.31 9.07 9.77
CA ILE A 99 -5.11 9.94 8.90
C ILE A 99 -5.74 11.06 9.73
N GLU A 100 -6.37 10.75 10.86
CA GLU A 100 -6.97 11.74 11.75
C GLU A 100 -5.89 12.68 12.34
N ALA A 101 -4.77 12.14 12.80
CA ALA A 101 -3.66 12.93 13.34
C ALA A 101 -3.05 13.90 12.31
N SER A 102 -3.15 13.58 11.01
CA SER A 102 -2.67 14.46 9.94
C SER A 102 -3.58 15.68 9.70
N ILE A 103 -4.82 15.66 10.17
CA ILE A 103 -5.78 16.76 9.99
C ILE A 103 -5.45 17.87 10.99
N PRO A 104 -5.31 19.14 10.56
CA PRO A 104 -5.03 20.24 11.47
C PRO A 104 -6.05 20.35 12.61
N SER A 105 -5.56 20.38 13.85
CA SER A 105 -6.40 20.53 15.04
C SER A 105 -7.21 21.82 14.98
N GLY A 106 -8.47 21.78 15.41
CA GLY A 106 -9.35 22.96 15.44
C GLY A 106 -10.00 23.31 14.11
N LEU A 107 -9.70 22.59 13.01
CA LEU A 107 -10.37 22.81 11.72
C LEU A 107 -11.88 22.54 11.78
N THR A 108 -12.31 21.66 12.69
CA THR A 108 -13.73 21.44 12.97
C THR A 108 -14.40 22.62 13.66
N GLN A 109 -13.64 23.52 14.29
CA GLN A 109 -14.16 24.68 15.05
C GLN A 109 -14.23 25.96 14.21
N VAL A 110 -13.54 26.01 13.07
CA VAL A 110 -13.60 27.18 12.18
C VAL A 110 -14.86 27.17 11.29
N SER A 111 -15.12 28.31 10.65
CA SER A 111 -16.25 28.47 9.74
C SER A 111 -16.16 27.53 8.53
N ALA A 112 -17.29 27.26 7.89
CA ALA A 112 -17.33 26.48 6.65
C ALA A 112 -16.52 27.15 5.51
N LEU A 113 -16.44 28.49 5.51
CA LEU A 113 -15.62 29.23 4.55
C LEU A 113 -14.14 28.92 4.76
N ASN A 114 -13.65 28.98 6.00
CA ASN A 114 -12.25 28.70 6.32
C ASN A 114 -11.91 27.21 6.09
N GLN A 115 -12.85 26.30 6.32
CA GLN A 115 -12.70 24.89 5.93
C GLN A 115 -12.57 24.72 4.42
N ARG A 116 -13.36 25.45 3.63
CA ARG A 116 -13.27 25.43 2.16
C ARG A 116 -11.94 26.00 1.67
N GLU A 117 -11.46 27.09 2.25
CA GLU A 117 -10.15 27.65 1.93
C GLU A 117 -9.02 26.66 2.22
N HIS A 118 -9.10 25.97 3.37
CA HIS A 118 -8.17 24.90 3.70
C HIS A 118 -8.21 23.76 2.67
N LEU A 119 -9.41 23.29 2.31
CA LEU A 119 -9.59 22.25 1.28
C LEU A 119 -8.96 22.65 -0.05
N LEU A 120 -9.18 23.88 -0.51
CA LEU A 120 -8.61 24.36 -1.78
C LEU A 120 -7.08 24.41 -1.72
N LYS A 121 -6.51 24.79 -0.57
CA LYS A 121 -5.06 24.79 -0.37
C LYS A 121 -4.49 23.38 -0.48
N ILE A 122 -5.04 22.40 0.24
CA ILE A 122 -4.53 21.02 0.20
C ILE A 122 -4.77 20.34 -1.15
N GLN A 123 -5.80 20.74 -1.90
CA GLN A 123 -6.00 20.27 -3.27
C GLN A 123 -4.96 20.85 -4.24
N ALA A 124 -4.61 22.13 -4.10
CA ALA A 124 -3.60 22.77 -4.93
C ALA A 124 -2.19 22.21 -4.70
N GLU A 125 -1.88 21.75 -3.49
CA GLU A 125 -0.63 21.06 -3.17
C GLU A 125 -0.53 19.64 -3.78
N GLY A 126 -1.65 19.05 -4.20
CA GLY A 126 -1.70 17.67 -4.66
C GLY A 126 -1.68 16.66 -3.50
N ASN A 127 -1.88 15.38 -3.83
CA ASN A 127 -1.91 14.29 -2.85
C ASN A 127 -0.77 13.28 -2.99
N GLY A 128 0.12 13.43 -3.98
CA GLY A 128 1.25 12.54 -4.21
C GLY A 128 0.92 11.22 -4.93
N LEU A 129 -0.35 10.98 -5.30
CA LEU A 129 -0.74 9.69 -5.89
C LEU A 129 -0.10 9.47 -7.27
N SER A 130 -0.02 10.52 -8.11
CA SER A 130 0.57 10.37 -9.44
C SER A 130 2.04 9.99 -9.36
N GLU A 131 2.76 10.62 -8.44
CA GLU A 131 4.17 10.38 -8.14
C GLU A 131 4.40 8.98 -7.57
N ALA A 132 3.52 8.52 -6.67
CA ALA A 132 3.56 7.15 -6.15
C ALA A 132 3.33 6.11 -7.26
N ILE A 133 2.33 6.32 -8.12
CA ILE A 133 2.03 5.47 -9.28
C ILE A 133 3.23 5.40 -10.24
N GLU A 134 3.83 6.56 -10.55
CA GLU A 134 4.99 6.63 -11.42
C GLU A 134 6.17 5.87 -10.83
N PHE A 135 6.43 6.01 -9.52
CA PHE A 135 7.47 5.25 -8.86
C PHE A 135 7.20 3.74 -8.92
N CYS A 136 5.99 3.29 -8.56
CA CYS A 136 5.62 1.88 -8.61
C CYS A 136 5.81 1.28 -10.01
N ARG A 137 5.50 2.05 -11.06
CA ARG A 137 5.75 1.64 -12.44
C ARG A 137 7.25 1.55 -12.75
N SER A 138 8.01 2.58 -12.41
CA SER A 138 9.44 2.66 -12.72
C SER A 138 10.29 1.61 -12.00
N SER A 139 9.88 1.21 -10.79
CA SER A 139 10.50 0.13 -10.00
C SER A 139 10.06 -1.27 -10.45
N GLY A 140 9.08 -1.38 -11.34
CA GLY A 140 8.49 -2.66 -11.73
C GLY A 140 7.61 -3.29 -10.64
N ALA A 141 7.23 -2.52 -9.62
CA ALA A 141 6.41 -2.95 -8.48
C ALA A 141 4.96 -3.29 -8.87
N THR A 142 4.46 -2.77 -10.00
CA THR A 142 3.14 -3.10 -10.56
C THR A 142 3.19 -3.25 -12.09
N PRO A 143 2.39 -4.16 -12.69
CA PRO A 143 2.22 -4.23 -14.14
C PRO A 143 1.65 -2.93 -14.75
N VAL A 144 1.95 -2.68 -16.02
CA VAL A 144 1.42 -1.50 -16.74
C VAL A 144 -0.11 -1.60 -16.85
N GLY A 145 -0.83 -0.58 -16.39
CA GLY A 145 -2.29 -0.49 -16.45
C GLY A 145 -3.03 -0.93 -15.17
N ASP A 146 -2.31 -1.31 -14.12
CA ASP A 146 -2.88 -1.98 -12.93
C ASP A 146 -3.20 -1.05 -11.74
N PHE A 147 -3.82 0.11 -12.02
CA PHE A 147 -4.08 1.14 -11.00
C PHE A 147 -5.58 1.52 -10.90
N SER A 148 -6.14 1.37 -9.70
CA SER A 148 -7.46 1.91 -9.33
C SER A 148 -7.46 2.29 -7.85
N LEU A 149 -6.94 3.48 -7.56
CA LEU A 149 -7.24 4.19 -6.31
C LEU A 149 -7.99 5.50 -6.56
N GLN A 150 -7.77 6.14 -7.70
CA GLN A 150 -8.49 7.30 -8.20
C GLN A 150 -8.40 7.20 -9.71
N ILE A 151 -9.41 6.66 -10.42
CA ILE A 151 -9.33 6.72 -11.89
C ILE A 151 -9.34 8.21 -12.25
N LEU A 152 -8.18 8.60 -12.77
CA LEU A 152 -7.78 9.91 -13.26
C LEU A 152 -8.94 10.50 -14.07
N LYS A 153 -9.41 11.67 -13.64
CA LYS A 153 -10.17 12.51 -14.57
C LYS A 153 -9.16 13.02 -15.59
N ASP A 154 -9.35 12.58 -16.84
CA ASP A 154 -8.94 13.35 -18.01
C ASP A 154 -9.53 14.78 -17.94
#